data_AF-A0A5B8XEV6-F1
#
_entry.id   AF-A0A5B8XEV6-F1
#
_cell.length_a   1.000
_cell.length_b   1.000
_cell.length_c   1.000
_cell.angle_alpha   90.00
_cell.angle_beta   90.00
_cell.angle_gamma   90.00
#
_symmetry.space_group_name_H-M   'P 1'
#
loop_
_entity.id
_entity.type
_entity.pdbx_description
1 polymer ?
#
loop_
_entity_poly.entity_id
_entity_poly.type
_entity_poly.pdbx_seq_one_letter_code
_entity_poly.pdbx_strand_id
1 'polypeptide(L)'
;MLENFIDNIPDFAKDIKLNAKSLLLSESSILSDVQVAICAISCAIAVKNKNLESLILEHFSPKLSEMQINAAKSAAAVMSMNNVYYRFLHLCQNQEYSKIPAGLRMNAIASHGIEKVDFELASLAVSSINGCGMCIDSHEKTLKTHNVTSEQIQHSVKIAAVINALSVL
;
A
#
# COMPACT_ATOMS: atom_id res chain seq x y z
N MET A 1 8.40 -14.16 13.54
CA MET A 1 7.22 -13.61 14.25
C MET A 1 6.00 -13.47 13.35
N LEU A 2 6.08 -12.81 12.20
CA LEU A 2 4.99 -12.77 11.21
C LEU A 2 4.56 -14.18 10.72
N GLU A 3 5.51 -15.06 10.41
CA GLU A 3 5.25 -16.45 10.02
C GLU A 3 4.41 -17.19 11.08
N ASN A 4 4.79 -17.08 12.35
CA ASN A 4 4.05 -17.69 13.45
C ASN A 4 2.64 -17.11 13.59
N PHE A 5 2.45 -15.80 13.41
CA PHE A 5 1.11 -15.21 13.38
C PHE A 5 0.26 -15.83 12.26
N ILE A 6 0.81 -15.91 11.04
CA ILE A 6 0.13 -16.51 9.87
C ILE A 6 -0.16 -18.00 10.10
N ASP A 7 0.76 -18.74 10.72
CA ASP A 7 0.60 -20.16 10.99
C ASP A 7 -0.48 -20.46 12.04
N ASN A 8 -0.75 -19.53 12.95
CA ASN A 8 -1.79 -19.66 13.97
C ASN A 8 -3.14 -19.05 13.56
N ILE A 9 -3.29 -18.58 12.31
CA ILE A 9 -4.60 -18.13 11.81
C ILE A 9 -5.60 -19.31 11.87
N PRO A 10 -6.78 -19.13 12.51
CA PRO A 10 -7.77 -20.20 12.67
C PRO A 10 -8.35 -20.72 11.34
N ASP A 11 -8.91 -21.93 11.38
CA ASP A 11 -9.44 -22.62 10.19
C ASP A 11 -10.56 -21.85 9.47
N PHE A 12 -11.35 -21.03 10.17
CA PHE A 12 -12.39 -20.20 9.53
C PHE A 12 -11.80 -19.15 8.57
N ALA A 13 -10.52 -18.80 8.73
CA ALA A 13 -9.79 -17.84 7.90
C ALA A 13 -8.65 -18.52 7.12
N LYS A 14 -8.77 -19.82 6.83
CA LYS A 14 -7.76 -20.61 6.11
C LYS A 14 -7.35 -19.99 4.77
N ASP A 15 -8.28 -19.39 4.04
CA ASP A 15 -7.96 -18.72 2.77
C ASP A 15 -7.04 -17.50 2.98
N ILE A 16 -7.24 -16.73 4.05
CA ILE A 16 -6.36 -15.59 4.38
C ILE A 16 -4.97 -16.08 4.73
N LYS A 17 -4.86 -17.18 5.50
CA LYS A 17 -3.58 -17.84 5.80
C LYS A 17 -2.83 -18.25 4.53
N LEU A 18 -3.50 -18.94 3.60
CA LEU A 18 -2.87 -19.41 2.36
C LEU A 18 -2.43 -18.24 1.47
N ASN A 19 -3.26 -17.22 1.33
CA ASN A 19 -2.92 -16.02 0.56
C ASN A 19 -1.78 -15.22 1.21
N ALA A 20 -1.75 -15.09 2.54
CA ALA A 20 -0.67 -14.43 3.26
C ALA A 20 0.66 -15.17 3.10
N LYS A 21 0.66 -16.50 3.18
CA LYS A 21 1.86 -17.31 2.86
C LYS A 21 2.33 -17.05 1.43
N SER A 22 1.42 -17.13 0.46
CA SER A 22 1.77 -16.99 -0.95
C SER A 22 2.29 -15.60 -1.33
N LEU A 23 1.78 -14.53 -0.71
CA LEU A 23 2.11 -13.15 -1.11
C LEU A 23 3.18 -12.50 -0.24
N LEU A 24 3.32 -12.90 1.02
CA LEU A 24 4.22 -12.24 1.98
C LEU A 24 5.44 -13.08 2.35
N LEU A 25 5.34 -14.42 2.26
CA LEU A 25 6.40 -15.33 2.73
C LEU A 25 7.08 -16.11 1.60
N SER A 26 6.44 -16.24 0.44
CA SER A 26 7.02 -16.86 -0.74
C SER A 26 7.66 -15.83 -1.67
N GLU A 27 8.70 -16.23 -2.40
CA GLU A 27 9.28 -15.41 -3.47
C GLU A 27 8.24 -15.17 -4.58
N SER A 28 8.16 -13.93 -5.06
CA SER A 28 7.27 -13.53 -6.14
C SER A 28 8.02 -13.50 -7.47
N SER A 29 7.41 -14.05 -8.52
CA SER A 29 7.91 -13.89 -9.90
C SER A 29 7.38 -12.62 -10.58
N ILE A 30 6.55 -11.83 -9.90
CA ILE A 30 5.82 -10.69 -10.47
C ILE A 30 6.37 -9.36 -9.95
N LEU A 31 6.54 -9.25 -8.62
CA LEU A 31 7.12 -8.09 -7.95
C LEU A 31 8.45 -8.47 -7.33
N SER A 32 9.38 -7.53 -7.22
CA SER A 32 10.62 -7.75 -6.48
C SER A 32 10.36 -7.82 -4.97
N ASP A 33 11.28 -8.43 -4.21
CA ASP A 33 11.24 -8.45 -2.74
C ASP A 33 11.11 -7.05 -2.13
N VAL A 34 11.78 -6.06 -2.72
CA VAL A 34 11.71 -4.64 -2.30
C VAL A 34 10.30 -4.10 -2.51
N GLN A 35 9.68 -4.38 -3.67
CA GLN A 35 8.32 -3.91 -3.99
C GLN A 35 7.28 -4.55 -3.07
N VAL A 36 7.39 -5.86 -2.82
CA VAL A 36 6.53 -6.57 -1.86
C VAL A 36 6.67 -5.96 -0.48
N ALA A 37 7.91 -5.75 0.00
CA ALA A 37 8.20 -5.20 1.31
C ALA A 37 7.66 -3.78 1.50
N ILE A 38 7.87 -2.88 0.53
CA ILE A 38 7.40 -1.49 0.60
C ILE A 38 5.85 -1.48 0.57
N CYS A 39 5.21 -2.22 -0.32
CA CYS A 39 3.76 -2.34 -0.35
C CYS A 39 3.21 -2.89 0.97
N ALA A 40 3.84 -3.93 1.52
CA ALA A 40 3.41 -4.57 2.76
C ALA A 40 3.48 -3.60 3.95
N ILE A 41 4.61 -2.91 4.12
CA ILE A 41 4.78 -1.92 5.20
C ILE A 41 3.79 -0.77 5.06
N SER A 42 3.63 -0.21 3.85
CA SER A 42 2.68 0.90 3.62
C SER A 42 1.24 0.49 3.94
N CYS A 43 0.81 -0.69 3.51
CA CYS A 43 -0.52 -1.23 3.78
C CYS A 43 -0.73 -1.54 5.26
N ALA A 44 0.27 -2.10 5.95
CA ALA A 44 0.16 -2.43 7.38
C ALA A 44 -0.01 -1.18 8.25
N ILE A 45 0.59 -0.05 7.86
CA ILE A 45 0.34 1.25 8.49
C ILE A 45 -1.07 1.76 8.17
N ALA A 46 -1.51 1.63 6.92
CA ALA A 46 -2.80 2.13 6.45
C ALA A 46 -4.01 1.46 7.15
N VAL A 47 -3.90 0.18 7.52
CA VAL A 47 -4.96 -0.56 8.23
C VAL A 47 -5.08 -0.23 9.72
N LYS A 48 -4.11 0.51 10.28
CA LYS A 48 -4.12 1.02 11.67
C LYS A 48 -4.23 -0.05 12.77
N ASN A 49 -3.79 -1.28 12.49
CA ASN A 49 -3.61 -2.33 13.50
C ASN A 49 -2.14 -2.37 13.96
N LYS A 50 -1.88 -1.96 15.21
CA LYS A 50 -0.50 -1.80 15.72
C LYS A 50 0.26 -3.11 15.88
N ASN A 51 -0.44 -4.21 16.18
CA ASN A 51 0.21 -5.52 16.24
C ASN A 51 0.68 -5.94 14.84
N LEU A 52 -0.22 -5.89 13.85
CA LEU A 52 0.11 -6.23 12.47
C LEU A 52 1.19 -5.31 11.88
N GLU A 53 1.12 -4.00 12.15
CA GLU A 53 2.14 -3.03 11.77
C GLU A 53 3.52 -3.44 12.30
N SER A 54 3.62 -3.81 13.58
CA SER A 54 4.87 -4.26 14.20
C SER A 54 5.39 -5.55 13.56
N LEU A 55 4.53 -6.54 13.35
CA LEU A 55 4.91 -7.84 12.75
C LEU A 55 5.43 -7.68 11.32
N ILE A 56 4.78 -6.85 10.51
CA ILE A 56 5.16 -6.58 9.12
C ILE A 56 6.45 -5.78 9.06
N LEU A 57 6.57 -4.72 9.87
CA LEU A 57 7.80 -3.92 9.94
C LEU A 57 9.00 -4.78 10.32
N GLU A 58 8.88 -5.61 11.35
CA GLU A 58 9.96 -6.46 11.80
C GLU A 58 10.38 -7.48 10.72
N HIS A 59 9.43 -8.08 10.02
CA HIS A 59 9.72 -9.07 8.98
C HIS A 59 10.41 -8.46 7.75
N PHE A 60 9.97 -7.28 7.30
CA PHE A 60 10.42 -6.71 6.02
C PHE A 60 11.56 -5.67 6.16
N SER A 61 11.70 -5.01 7.31
CA SER A 61 12.75 -3.98 7.50
C SER A 61 14.18 -4.50 7.24
N PRO A 62 14.57 -5.74 7.62
CA PRO A 62 15.92 -6.25 7.34
C PRO A 62 16.27 -6.36 5.85
N LYS A 63 15.27 -6.37 4.96
CA LYS A 63 15.45 -6.42 3.49
C LYS A 63 15.55 -5.03 2.85
N LEU A 64 15.36 -3.96 3.63
CA LEU A 64 15.23 -2.60 3.14
C LEU A 64 16.29 -1.69 3.75
N SER A 65 16.70 -0.69 2.98
CA SER A 65 17.40 0.48 3.51
C SER A 65 16.47 1.34 4.37
N GLU A 66 17.05 2.14 5.26
CA GLU A 66 16.30 3.13 6.05
C GLU A 66 15.49 4.09 5.16
N MET A 67 16.05 4.48 4.02
CA MET A 67 15.37 5.32 3.03
C MET A 67 14.11 4.66 2.47
N GLN A 68 14.17 3.36 2.13
CA GLN A 68 13.01 2.60 1.65
C GLN A 68 11.93 2.44 2.73
N ILE A 69 12.33 2.20 3.98
CA ILE A 69 11.40 2.13 5.10
C ILE A 69 10.69 3.48 5.30
N ASN A 70 11.44 4.58 5.25
CA ASN A 70 10.89 5.93 5.38
C ASN A 70 9.98 6.31 4.20
N ALA A 71 10.30 5.87 2.99
CA ALA A 71 9.46 6.06 1.82
C ALA A 71 8.13 5.27 1.94
N ALA A 72 8.17 4.02 2.40
CA ALA A 72 6.97 3.21 2.65
C ALA A 72 6.04 3.87 3.69
N LYS A 73 6.61 4.38 4.80
CA LYS A 73 5.88 5.15 5.81
C LYS A 73 5.30 6.44 5.23
N SER A 74 6.07 7.13 4.38
CA SER A 74 5.64 8.36 3.73
C SER A 74 4.48 8.14 2.76
N ALA A 75 4.51 7.06 1.97
CA ALA A 75 3.41 6.66 1.10
C ALA A 75 2.12 6.46 1.90
N ALA A 76 2.17 5.70 3.01
CA ALA A 76 1.01 5.50 3.88
C ALA A 76 0.48 6.81 4.48
N ALA A 77 1.38 7.68 4.97
CA ALA A 77 1.02 8.95 5.60
C ALA A 77 0.39 9.94 4.60
N VAL A 78 1.03 10.16 3.44
CA VAL A 78 0.54 11.11 2.44
C VAL A 78 -0.74 10.61 1.78
N MET A 79 -0.86 9.30 1.52
CA MET A 79 -2.11 8.73 1.00
C MET A 79 -3.24 8.80 2.02
N SER A 80 -2.98 8.64 3.31
CA SER A 80 -4.01 8.83 4.34
C SER A 80 -4.63 10.23 4.31
N MET A 81 -3.83 11.27 4.01
CA MET A 81 -4.33 12.63 3.81
C MET A 81 -5.01 12.79 2.44
N ASN A 82 -4.30 12.44 1.36
CA ASN A 82 -4.76 12.65 -0.01
C ASN A 82 -6.03 11.88 -0.32
N ASN A 83 -6.10 10.62 0.10
CA ASN A 83 -7.26 9.77 -0.17
C ASN A 83 -8.52 10.31 0.49
N VAL A 84 -8.45 10.98 1.64
CA VAL A 84 -9.62 11.64 2.23
C VAL A 84 -10.07 12.81 1.35
N TYR A 85 -9.14 13.70 1.00
CA TYR A 85 -9.45 14.91 0.24
C TYR A 85 -9.94 14.61 -1.19
N TYR A 86 -9.20 13.79 -1.94
CA TYR A 86 -9.54 13.47 -3.32
C TYR A 86 -10.73 12.53 -3.44
N ARG A 87 -10.99 11.67 -2.44
CA ARG A 87 -12.24 10.90 -2.39
C ARG A 87 -13.44 11.82 -2.16
N PHE A 88 -13.32 12.83 -1.29
CA PHE A 88 -14.37 13.83 -1.14
C PHE A 88 -14.65 14.56 -2.47
N LEU A 89 -13.61 15.04 -3.16
CA LEU A 89 -13.77 15.68 -4.47
C LEU A 89 -14.39 14.76 -5.52
N HIS A 90 -14.05 13.47 -5.49
CA HIS A 90 -14.59 12.48 -6.44
C HIS A 90 -16.08 12.17 -6.17
N LEU A 91 -16.49 12.12 -4.90
CA LEU A 91 -17.84 11.72 -4.51
C LEU A 91 -18.82 12.89 -4.38
N CYS A 92 -18.34 14.10 -4.14
CA CYS A 92 -19.19 15.28 -3.99
C CYS A 92 -19.66 15.80 -5.36
N GLN A 93 -20.98 15.88 -5.57
CA GLN A 93 -21.54 16.40 -6.81
C GLN A 93 -21.32 17.90 -7.01
N ASN A 94 -21.05 18.66 -5.94
CA ASN A 94 -20.80 20.09 -6.03
C ASN A 94 -19.38 20.36 -6.57
N GLN A 95 -19.31 20.80 -7.81
CA GLN A 95 -18.05 21.04 -8.52
C GLN A 95 -17.28 22.28 -8.05
N GLU A 96 -17.87 23.13 -7.19
CA GLU A 96 -17.19 24.31 -6.66
C GLU A 96 -15.93 23.91 -5.87
N TYR A 97 -15.96 22.78 -5.16
CA TYR A 97 -14.80 22.31 -4.38
C TYR A 97 -13.58 21.98 -5.26
N SER A 98 -13.79 21.48 -6.48
CA SER A 98 -12.69 21.18 -7.41
C SER A 98 -12.02 22.44 -8.00
N LYS A 99 -12.68 23.59 -7.92
CA LYS A 99 -12.14 24.89 -8.39
C LYS A 99 -11.30 25.58 -7.32
N ILE A 100 -11.41 25.17 -6.06
CA ILE A 100 -10.66 25.73 -4.94
C ILE A 100 -9.31 25.00 -4.84
N PRO A 101 -8.17 25.72 -4.74
CA PRO A 101 -6.88 25.09 -4.50
C PRO A 101 -6.90 24.26 -3.22
N ALA A 102 -6.39 23.03 -3.27
CA ALA A 102 -6.39 22.12 -2.11
C ALA A 102 -5.66 22.69 -0.88
N GLY A 103 -4.59 23.46 -1.10
CA GLY A 103 -3.78 24.01 0.00
C GLY A 103 -2.99 22.95 0.81
N LEU A 104 -2.92 21.71 0.33
CA LEU A 104 -2.23 20.59 1.00
C LEU A 104 -0.83 20.40 0.43
N ARG A 105 0.17 20.28 1.31
CA ARG A 105 1.56 20.00 0.91
C ARG A 105 1.79 18.50 0.74
N MET A 106 2.31 18.11 -0.42
CA MET A 106 2.52 16.70 -0.80
C MET A 106 3.95 16.40 -1.25
N ASN A 107 4.94 17.15 -0.74
CA ASN A 107 6.33 17.07 -1.20
C ASN A 107 6.92 15.65 -1.15
N ALA A 108 6.46 14.81 -0.22
CA ALA A 108 6.87 13.41 -0.11
C ALA A 108 6.64 12.61 -1.41
N ILE A 109 5.65 12.96 -2.24
CA ILE A 109 5.40 12.31 -3.54
C ILE A 109 6.53 12.61 -4.54
N ALA A 110 7.19 13.76 -4.43
CA ALA A 110 8.29 14.14 -5.31
C ALA A 110 9.66 13.80 -4.73
N SER A 111 9.78 13.76 -3.39
CA SER A 111 11.06 13.66 -2.68
C SER A 111 11.17 12.40 -1.80
N HIS A 112 10.58 11.27 -2.22
CA HIS A 112 10.60 10.01 -1.46
C HIS A 112 11.97 9.30 -1.44
N GLY A 113 12.88 9.64 -2.36
CA GLY A 113 14.26 9.13 -2.37
C GLY A 113 14.44 7.71 -2.93
N ILE A 114 13.36 6.96 -3.14
CA ILE A 114 13.39 5.63 -3.79
C ILE A 114 12.97 5.66 -5.26
N GLU A 115 13.06 4.51 -5.93
CA GLU A 115 12.50 4.32 -7.28
C GLU A 115 11.02 4.71 -7.34
N LYS A 116 10.66 5.46 -8.39
CA LYS A 116 9.31 6.00 -8.54
C LYS A 116 8.25 4.90 -8.62
N VAL A 117 8.55 3.82 -9.33
CA VAL A 117 7.63 2.66 -9.46
C VAL A 117 7.28 2.07 -8.10
N ASP A 118 8.26 1.93 -7.20
CA ASP A 118 8.06 1.34 -5.88
C ASP A 118 7.14 2.22 -5.01
N PHE A 119 7.36 3.54 -5.03
CA PHE A 119 6.52 4.49 -4.30
C PHE A 119 5.09 4.55 -4.84
N GLU A 120 4.94 4.53 -6.17
CA GLU A 120 3.63 4.56 -6.84
C GLU A 120 2.83 3.27 -6.61
N LEU A 121 3.48 2.09 -6.63
CA LEU A 121 2.83 0.81 -6.30
C LEU A 121 2.30 0.80 -4.86
N ALA A 122 3.10 1.29 -3.91
CA ALA A 122 2.70 1.40 -2.51
C ALA A 122 1.56 2.42 -2.31
N SER A 123 1.63 3.56 -3.00
CA SER A 123 0.59 4.60 -2.95
C SER A 123 -0.74 4.11 -3.53
N LEU A 124 -0.70 3.35 -4.63
CA LEU A 124 -1.86 2.68 -5.22
C LEU A 124 -2.44 1.61 -4.27
N ALA A 125 -1.58 0.80 -3.65
CA ALA A 125 -1.99 -0.22 -2.69
C ALA A 125 -2.70 0.40 -1.47
N VAL A 126 -2.15 1.46 -0.88
CA VAL A 126 -2.79 2.21 0.23
C VAL A 126 -4.08 2.88 -0.23
N SER A 127 -4.09 3.48 -1.42
CA SER A 127 -5.31 4.10 -1.99
C SER A 127 -6.44 3.10 -2.20
N SER A 128 -6.09 1.84 -2.49
CA SER A 128 -7.04 0.73 -2.62
C SER A 128 -7.67 0.36 -1.27
N ILE A 129 -6.87 0.27 -0.19
CA ILE A 129 -7.39 0.06 1.18
C ILE A 129 -8.31 1.21 1.59
N ASN A 130 -7.91 2.44 1.31
CA ASN A 130 -8.68 3.62 1.65
C ASN A 130 -9.90 3.84 0.74
N GLY A 131 -10.01 3.17 -0.41
CA GLY A 131 -11.12 3.30 -1.35
C GLY A 131 -11.21 4.67 -2.04
N CYS A 132 -10.07 5.25 -2.46
CA CYS A 132 -10.07 6.51 -3.20
C CYS A 132 -9.87 6.29 -4.71
N GLY A 133 -10.97 6.17 -5.46
CA GLY A 133 -10.94 5.93 -6.92
C GLY A 133 -10.07 6.91 -7.71
N MET A 134 -10.16 8.21 -7.42
CA MET A 134 -9.34 9.22 -8.09
C MET A 134 -7.83 9.03 -7.87
N CYS A 135 -7.40 8.64 -6.66
CA CYS A 135 -5.99 8.35 -6.40
C CYS A 135 -5.56 7.03 -7.05
N ILE A 136 -6.42 6.01 -7.05
CA ILE A 136 -6.15 4.73 -7.75
C ILE A 136 -5.89 5.00 -9.23
N ASP A 137 -6.78 5.72 -9.91
CA ASP A 137 -6.62 6.05 -11.35
C ASP A 137 -5.36 6.87 -11.61
N SER A 138 -5.04 7.83 -10.74
CA SER A 138 -3.86 8.69 -10.87
C SER A 138 -2.55 7.90 -10.74
N HIS A 139 -2.46 7.02 -9.75
CA HIS A 139 -1.26 6.19 -9.53
C HIS A 139 -1.14 5.10 -10.61
N GLU A 140 -2.26 4.47 -11.02
CA GLU A 140 -2.28 3.51 -12.13
C GLU A 140 -1.73 4.14 -13.41
N LYS A 141 -2.25 5.32 -13.79
CA LYS A 141 -1.79 6.02 -14.98
C LYS A 141 -0.29 6.29 -14.94
N THR A 142 0.22 6.73 -13.80
CA THR A 142 1.66 6.97 -13.60
C THR A 142 2.47 5.68 -13.73
N LEU A 143 1.99 4.57 -13.16
CA LEU A 143 2.63 3.26 -13.28
C LEU A 143 2.65 2.80 -14.75
N LYS A 144 1.57 2.99 -15.51
CA LYS A 144 1.52 2.67 -16.94
C LYS A 144 2.52 3.49 -17.76
N THR A 145 2.74 4.78 -17.45
CA THR A 145 3.77 5.56 -18.16
C THR A 145 5.19 5.09 -17.87
N HIS A 146 5.40 4.34 -16.78
CA HIS A 146 6.67 3.70 -16.44
C HIS A 146 6.71 2.21 -16.84
N ASN A 147 5.84 1.80 -17.77
CA ASN A 147 5.76 0.45 -18.33
C ASN A 147 5.49 -0.67 -17.31
N VAL A 148 4.90 -0.34 -16.16
CA VAL A 148 4.47 -1.35 -15.18
C VAL A 148 3.30 -2.13 -15.77
N THR A 149 3.37 -3.46 -15.69
CA THR A 149 2.32 -4.32 -16.26
C THR A 149 1.08 -4.31 -15.38
N SER A 150 -0.09 -4.57 -15.97
CA SER A 150 -1.33 -4.65 -15.20
C SER A 150 -1.31 -5.78 -14.15
N GLU A 151 -0.52 -6.83 -14.40
CA GLU A 151 -0.28 -7.92 -13.45
C GLU A 151 0.50 -7.44 -12.22
N GLN A 152 1.55 -6.63 -12.40
CA GLN A 152 2.31 -6.03 -11.30
C GLN A 152 1.45 -5.09 -10.46
N ILE A 153 0.66 -4.23 -11.11
CA ILE A 153 -0.28 -3.33 -10.43
C ILE A 153 -1.32 -4.13 -9.64
N GLN A 154 -1.93 -5.16 -10.25
CA GLN A 154 -2.88 -6.01 -9.54
C GLN A 154 -2.21 -6.75 -8.37
N HIS A 155 -0.95 -7.15 -8.49
CA HIS A 155 -0.24 -7.84 -7.43
C HIS A 155 -0.06 -6.97 -6.18
N SER A 156 0.23 -5.67 -6.32
CA SER A 156 0.28 -4.78 -5.16
C SER A 156 -1.08 -4.61 -4.48
N VAL A 157 -2.18 -4.63 -5.25
CA VAL A 157 -3.55 -4.62 -4.71
C VAL A 157 -3.89 -5.93 -3.99
N LYS A 158 -3.40 -7.09 -4.47
CA LYS A 158 -3.56 -8.37 -3.74
C LYS A 158 -2.88 -8.34 -2.38
N ILE A 159 -1.67 -7.78 -2.30
CA ILE A 159 -0.97 -7.55 -1.02
C ILE A 159 -1.82 -6.66 -0.11
N ALA A 160 -2.35 -5.56 -0.64
CA ALA A 160 -3.19 -4.64 0.11
C ALA A 160 -4.45 -5.33 0.68
N ALA A 161 -5.13 -6.13 -0.14
CA ALA A 161 -6.33 -6.87 0.25
C ALA A 161 -6.04 -7.89 1.36
N VAL A 162 -4.95 -8.65 1.25
CA VAL A 162 -4.56 -9.63 2.25
C VAL A 162 -4.16 -8.97 3.56
N ILE A 163 -3.40 -7.88 3.53
CA ILE A 163 -3.04 -7.14 4.75
C ILE A 163 -4.27 -6.55 5.41
N ASN A 164 -5.22 -6.02 4.64
CA ASN A 164 -6.50 -5.57 5.17
C ASN A 164 -7.27 -6.70 5.87
N ALA A 165 -7.29 -7.90 5.27
CA ALA A 165 -7.92 -9.07 5.89
C ALA A 165 -7.19 -9.56 7.14
N LEU A 166 -5.85 -9.53 7.17
CA LEU A 166 -5.06 -9.85 8.37
C LEU A 166 -5.33 -8.86 9.52
N SER A 167 -5.74 -7.63 9.23
CA SER A 167 -5.92 -6.59 10.25
C SER A 167 -7.14 -6.80 11.16
N VAL A 168 -8.06 -7.68 10.75
CA VAL A 168 -9.28 -8.04 11.49
C VAL A 168 -9.18 -9.43 12.17
N LEU A 169 -7.99 -10.04 12.14
CA LEU A 169 -7.66 -11.30 12.81
C LEU A 169 -6.76 -11.04 14.03
#